data_AF-A0AA40Y8P9-F1
#
_entry.id   AF-A0AA40Y8P9-F1
#
_cell.length_a   1.000
_cell.length_b   1.000
_cell.length_c   1.000
_cell.angle_alpha   90.00
_cell.angle_beta   90.00
_cell.angle_gamma   90.00
#
_symmetry.space_group_name_H-M   'P 1'
#
loop_
_entity.id
_entity.type
_entity.pdbx_description
1 polymer ?
#
loop_
_entity_poly.entity_id
_entity_poly.type
_entity_poly.pdbx_seq_one_letter_code
_entity_poly.pdbx_strand_id
1 'polypeptide(L)' 'MDAIMREWHCRMIRNVRRRWGEPMQHVIDQACCGVVNIEQLADDALIQLHKDMERAEECIREGISFHDAGLLRAHYG' A
#
# COMPACT_ATOMS: atom_id res chain seq x y z
N MET A 1 10.34 10.21 10.87
CA MET A 1 9.47 9.31 11.66
C MET A 1 10.31 8.57 12.68
N ASP A 2 9.78 8.23 13.86
CA ASP A 2 10.51 7.38 14.82
C ASP A 2 10.43 5.89 14.45
N ALA A 3 11.40 5.09 14.89
CA ALA A 3 11.50 3.66 14.60
C ALA A 3 10.23 2.87 14.98
N ILE A 4 9.59 3.19 16.11
CA ILE A 4 8.38 2.50 16.58
C ILE A 4 7.21 2.78 15.63
N MET A 5 7.05 4.05 15.24
CA MET A 5 5.98 4.46 14.32
C MET A 5 6.19 3.82 12.94
N ARG A 6 7.44 3.76 12.47
CA ARG A 6 7.80 3.10 11.22
C ARG A 6 7.49 1.61 11.23
N GLU A 7 7.86 0.91 12.30
CA GLU A 7 7.53 -0.50 12.48
C GLU A 7 6.01 -0.73 12.50
N TRP A 8 5.26 0.15 13.17
CA TRP A 8 3.80 0.09 13.20
C TRP A 8 3.19 0.19 11.80
N HIS A 9 3.64 1.13 10.95
CA HIS A 9 3.17 1.24 9.56
C HIS A 9 3.47 -0.03 8.77
N CYS A 10 4.72 -0.55 8.85
CA CYS A 10 5.09 -1.79 8.18
C CYS A 10 4.23 -2.99 8.63
N ARG A 11 3.94 -3.08 9.94
CA ARG A 11 3.11 -4.14 10.50
C ARG A 11 1.66 -4.05 10.01
N MET A 12 1.09 -2.85 9.97
CA MET A 12 -0.25 -2.63 9.44
C MET A 12 -0.32 -3.03 7.95
N ILE A 13 0.61 -2.57 7.11
CA ILE A 13 0.63 -2.88 5.67
C ILE A 13 0.69 -4.39 5.44
N ARG A 14 1.57 -5.10 6.18
CA ARG A 14 1.67 -6.57 6.12
C ARG A 14 0.36 -7.25 6.56
N ASN A 15 -0.33 -6.71 7.56
CA ASN A 15 -1.60 -7.26 8.03
C ASN A 15 -2.71 -7.11 6.99
N VAL A 16 -2.85 -5.92 6.38
CA VAL A 16 -3.83 -5.67 5.32
C VAL A 16 -3.58 -6.57 4.11
N ARG A 17 -2.32 -6.68 3.67
CA ARG A 17 -1.91 -7.62 2.63
C ARG A 17 -2.30 -9.06 2.96
N ARG A 18 -2.03 -9.53 4.19
CA ARG A 18 -2.38 -10.89 4.62
C ARG A 18 -3.89 -11.14 4.59
N ARG A 19 -4.70 -10.12 4.90
CA ARG A 19 -6.16 -10.23 4.95
C ARG A 19 -6.80 -10.33 3.57
N TRP A 20 -6.32 -9.53 2.61
CA TRP A 20 -6.97 -9.38 1.30
C TRP A 20 -6.21 -10.03 0.14
N GLY A 21 -4.95 -10.42 0.35
CA GLY A 21 -4.16 -11.20 -0.59
C GLY A 21 -3.57 -10.38 -1.73
N GLU A 22 -3.66 -10.94 -2.93
CA GLU A 22 -2.98 -10.48 -4.15
C GLU A 22 -3.39 -9.07 -4.62
N PRO A 23 -4.65 -8.60 -4.52
CA PRO A 23 -5.00 -7.22 -4.87
C PRO A 23 -4.15 -6.17 -4.13
N MET A 24 -3.91 -6.40 -2.84
CA MET A 24 -3.08 -5.51 -2.01
C MET A 24 -1.59 -5.59 -2.35
N GLN A 25 -1.13 -6.72 -2.92
CA GLN A 25 0.25 -6.86 -3.37
C GLN A 25 0.57 -5.85 -4.46
N HIS A 26 -0.36 -5.62 -5.41
CA HIS A 26 -0.16 -4.65 -6.49
C HIS A 26 0.05 -3.22 -5.98
N VAL A 27 -0.70 -2.82 -4.95
CA VAL A 27 -0.56 -1.49 -4.31
C VAL A 27 0.82 -1.37 -3.64
N ILE A 28 1.26 -2.43 -2.95
CA ILE A 28 2.58 -2.48 -2.32
C ILE A 28 3.70 -2.44 -3.36
N ASP A 29 3.60 -3.23 -4.44
CA ASP A 29 4.61 -3.31 -5.49
C ASP A 29 4.79 -1.97 -6.20
N GLN A 30 3.68 -1.27 -6.49
CA GLN A 30 3.74 0.08 -7.05
C GLN A 30 4.47 1.04 -6.12
N ALA A 31 4.17 1.02 -4.82
CA ALA A 31 4.83 1.89 -3.86
C ALA A 31 6.31 1.52 -3.66
N CYS A 32 6.65 0.23 -3.77
CA CYS A 32 8.01 -0.28 -3.67
C CYS A 32 8.80 -0.19 -4.97
N CYS A 33 8.26 0.43 -6.02
CA CYS A 33 8.99 0.60 -7.28
C CYS A 33 10.33 1.33 -7.03
N GLY A 34 11.44 0.64 -7.30
CA GLY A 34 12.79 1.14 -7.05
C GLY A 34 13.40 0.78 -5.69
N VAL A 35 12.69 0.05 -4.82
CA VAL A 35 13.20 -0.49 -3.56
C VAL A 35 12.86 -1.97 -3.38
N VAL A 36 13.61 -2.69 -2.54
CA VAL A 36 13.41 -4.14 -2.36
C VAL A 36 12.13 -4.45 -1.59
N ASN A 37 11.77 -3.62 -0.61
CA ASN A 37 10.62 -3.86 0.27
C ASN A 37 10.14 -2.56 0.95
N ILE A 38 9.01 -2.67 1.66
CA ILE A 38 8.39 -1.56 2.39
C ILE A 38 9.31 -0.96 3.47
N GLU A 39 10.29 -1.72 3.97
CA GLU A 39 11.22 -1.25 5.01
C GLU A 39 12.30 -0.32 4.46
N GLN A 40 12.49 -0.28 3.15
CA GLN A 40 13.40 0.63 2.47
C GLN A 40 12.69 1.88 1.92
N LEU A 41 11.37 1.98 2.06
CA LEU A 41 10.61 3.17 1.65
C LEU A 41 11.01 4.39 2.47
N ALA A 42 11.12 5.56 1.84
CA ALA A 42 11.19 6.81 2.58
C ALA A 42 9.96 6.95 3.50
N ASP A 43 10.10 7.66 4.62
CA ASP A 43 9.02 7.84 5.60
C ASP A 43 7.74 8.37 4.95
N ASP A 44 7.84 9.36 4.06
CA ASP A 44 6.68 9.93 3.35
C ASP A 44 6.00 8.89 2.44
N ALA A 45 6.78 8.07 1.75
CA ALA A 45 6.27 7.00 0.89
C ALA A 45 5.59 5.89 1.70
N LEU A 46 6.12 5.57 2.89
CA LEU A 46 5.54 4.60 3.81
C LEU A 46 4.20 5.10 4.39
N ILE A 47 4.13 6.39 4.76
CA ILE A 47 2.88 7.03 5.22
C ILE A 47 1.85 7.02 4.09
N GLN A 48 2.27 7.36 2.86
CA GLN A 48 1.36 7.36 1.72
C GLN A 48 0.84 5.95 1.43
N LEU A 49 1.72 4.95 1.38
CA LEU A 49 1.33 3.56 1.21
C LEU A 49 0.35 3.11 2.30
N HIS A 50 0.55 3.49 3.57
CA HIS A 50 -0.40 3.17 4.63
C HIS A 50 -1.82 3.69 4.31
N LYS A 51 -1.95 4.97 3.92
CA LYS A 51 -3.22 5.57 3.55
C LYS A 51 -3.84 4.89 2.32
N ASP A 52 -3.01 4.56 1.33
CA ASP A 52 -3.44 3.85 0.13
C ASP A 52 -3.97 2.46 0.48
N MET A 53 -3.38 1.77 1.46
CA MET A 53 -3.85 0.47 1.95
C MET A 53 -5.21 0.59 2.66
N GLU A 54 -5.41 1.61 3.51
CA GLU A 54 -6.72 1.85 4.16
C GLU A 54 -7.81 2.09 3.10
N ARG A 55 -7.51 2.96 2.13
CA ARG A 55 -8.43 3.27 1.03
C ARG A 55 -8.68 2.06 0.13
N ALA A 56 -7.67 1.23 -0.12
CA ALA A 56 -7.81 -0.02 -0.85
C ALA A 56 -8.77 -0.98 -0.13
N GLU A 57 -8.76 -1.05 1.21
CA GLU A 57 -9.72 -1.86 1.95
C GLU A 57 -11.15 -1.36 1.78
N GLU A 58 -11.36 -0.05 1.78
CA GLU A 58 -12.66 0.56 1.50
C GLU A 58 -13.13 0.21 0.09
N CYS A 59 -12.26 0.33 -0.92
CA CYS A 59 -12.59 -0.03 -2.29
C CYS A 59 -13.00 -1.51 -2.44
N ILE A 60 -12.30 -2.45 -1.78
CA ILE A 60 -12.72 -3.86 -1.80
C ILE A 60 -14.10 -4.04 -1.17
N ARG A 61 -14.39 -3.36 -0.05
CA ARG A 61 -15.70 -3.44 0.63
C ARG A 61 -16.83 -2.87 -0.22
N GLU A 62 -16.56 -1.83 -0.99
CA GLU A 62 -17.52 -1.17 -1.88
C GLU A 62 -17.59 -1.81 -3.27
N GLY A 63 -16.70 -2.76 -3.59
CA GLY A 63 -16.63 -3.38 -4.92
C GLY A 63 -16.06 -2.44 -6.00
N ILE A 64 -15.30 -1.42 -5.60
CA ILE A 64 -14.67 -0.44 -6.49
C ILE A 64 -13.31 -0.98 -6.94
N SER A 65 -13.01 -0.86 -8.23
CA SER A 65 -11.70 -1.27 -8.76
C SER A 65 -10.59 -0.33 -8.29
N PHE A 66 -9.37 -0.85 -8.09
CA PHE A 66 -8.25 -0.02 -7.64
C PHE A 66 -7.80 1.01 -8.68
N HIS A 67 -8.09 0.77 -9.95
CA HIS A 67 -7.87 1.75 -11.02
C HIS A 67 -8.87 2.90 -10.94
N ASP A 68 -10.16 2.63 -10.74
CA ASP A 68 -11.20 3.65 -10.55
C ASP A 68 -10.95 4.49 -9.28
N ALA A 69 -10.44 3.85 -8.24
CA ALA A 69 -10.07 4.52 -7.00
C ALA A 69 -8.82 5.42 -7.11
N GLY A 70 -8.08 5.34 -8.22
CA GLY A 70 -6.81 6.04 -8.41
C GLY A 70 -5.67 5.49 -7.54
N LEU A 71 -5.81 4.28 -7.00
CA LEU A 71 -4.81 3.60 -6.16
C LEU A 71 -3.71 2.96 -7.01
N LEU A 72 -4.10 2.35 -8.13
CA LEU A 72 -3.17 1.87 -9.14
C LEU A 72 -3.07 2.89 -10.27
N ARG A 73 -1.83 3.32 -10.54
CA ARG A 73 -1.52 4.12 -11.71
C ARG A 73 -1.73 3.21 -12.92
N ALA A 74 -2.55 3.66 -13.86
CA ALA A 74 -2.61 3.02 -15.15
C ALA A 74 -1.23 3.16 -15.79
N HIS A 75 -0.44 2.08 -15.82
CA HIS A 75 0.71 1.98 -16.71
C HIS A 75 0.16 1.98 -18.14
N TYR A 76 -0.14 3.17 -18.66
CA TYR A 76 -0.24 3.44 -20.08
C TYR A 76 1.07 4.09 -20.51
N GLY A 77 1.82 3.36 -21.32
CA GLY A 77 3.11 3.73 -21.89
C GLY A 77 3.78 2.48 -22.43
#